data_AF-A0A254NP41-F1
#
_entry.id   AF-A0A254NP41-F1
#
_cell.length_a   1.000
_cell.length_b   1.000
_cell.length_c   1.000
_cell.angle_alpha   90.00
_cell.angle_beta   90.00
_cell.angle_gamma   90.00
#
_symmetry.space_group_name_H-M   'P 1'
#
loop_
_entity.id
_entity.type
_entity.pdbx_description
1 polymer ?
#
loop_
_entity_poly.entity_id
_entity_poly.type
_entity_poly.pdbx_seq_one_letter_code
_entity_poly.pdbx_strand_id
1 'polypeptide(L)'
;MRKKTICWLAVLAISLAALLSGCGEKGPPLVRVGFQGTKDTIEFDESKVVEDPHSVKEFKTLIAGAKPEADNPKTEETEIDKPYIAIIDDRDGITRTLWLNLWPQRDGSIVFKKRQGGDSRYFLLDRKAGARVTQLLSLKR
;
A
#
# COMPACT_ATOMS: atom_id res chain seq x y z
N MET A 1 -43.50 -34.92 -10.62
CA MET A 1 -43.14 -33.82 -9.67
C MET A 1 -41.68 -33.84 -9.17
N ARG A 2 -40.72 -34.53 -9.82
CA ARG A 2 -39.34 -34.70 -9.31
C ARG A 2 -38.26 -33.79 -9.93
N LYS A 3 -38.57 -33.04 -11.00
CA LYS A 3 -37.58 -32.21 -11.72
C LYS A 3 -37.40 -30.80 -11.11
N LYS A 4 -38.35 -30.33 -10.29
CA LYS A 4 -38.29 -28.98 -9.70
C LYS A 4 -37.37 -28.90 -8.47
N THR A 5 -37.21 -29.98 -7.71
CA THR A 5 -36.38 -30.02 -6.49
C THR A 5 -34.88 -30.02 -6.78
N ILE A 6 -34.45 -30.55 -7.93
CA ILE A 6 -33.03 -30.62 -8.31
C ILE A 6 -32.50 -29.23 -8.73
N CYS A 7 -33.32 -28.43 -9.41
CA CYS A 7 -32.96 -27.04 -9.77
C CYS A 7 -32.73 -26.16 -8.54
N TRP A 8 -33.50 -26.35 -7.47
CA TRP A 8 -33.36 -25.54 -6.25
C TRP A 8 -32.06 -25.86 -5.49
N LEU A 9 -31.63 -27.12 -5.46
CA LEU A 9 -30.36 -27.53 -4.83
C LEU A 9 -29.13 -26.97 -5.57
N ALA A 10 -29.17 -26.92 -6.91
CA ALA A 10 -28.09 -26.36 -7.71
C ALA A 10 -27.94 -24.83 -7.51
N VAL A 11 -29.05 -24.10 -7.42
CA VAL A 11 -29.05 -22.66 -7.15
C VAL A 11 -28.53 -22.36 -5.74
N LEU A 12 -28.87 -23.19 -4.74
CA LEU A 12 -28.37 -23.05 -3.37
C LEU A 12 -26.85 -23.32 -3.28
N ALA A 13 -26.33 -24.30 -4.01
CA ALA A 13 -24.91 -24.63 -4.03
C ALA A 13 -24.06 -23.53 -4.69
N ILE A 14 -24.56 -22.90 -5.76
CA ILE A 14 -23.88 -21.79 -6.46
C ILE A 14 -23.88 -20.52 -5.59
N SER A 15 -24.94 -20.28 -4.83
CA SER A 15 -24.99 -19.14 -3.89
C SER A 15 -24.11 -19.36 -2.65
N LEU A 16 -23.90 -20.61 -2.21
CA LEU A 16 -22.93 -20.92 -1.15
C LEU A 16 -21.48 -20.70 -1.60
N ALA A 17 -21.13 -21.04 -2.85
CA ALA A 17 -19.79 -20.83 -3.38
C ALA A 17 -19.44 -19.33 -3.51
N ALA A 18 -20.43 -18.49 -3.85
CA ALA A 18 -20.26 -17.03 -3.92
C ALA A 18 -20.06 -16.35 -2.56
N LEU A 19 -20.46 -17.00 -1.46
CA LEU A 19 -20.22 -16.51 -0.09
C LEU A 19 -18.78 -16.77 0.39
N LEU A 20 -18.08 -17.74 -0.20
CA LEU A 20 -16.70 -18.08 0.17
C LEU A 20 -15.64 -17.30 -0.63
N SER A 21 -16.00 -16.72 -1.77
CA SER A 21 -15.10 -15.96 -2.64
C SER A 21 -14.90 -14.49 -2.24
N GLY A 22 -15.38 -14.08 -1.06
CA GLY A 22 -15.46 -12.66 -0.70
C GLY A 22 -15.24 -12.38 0.78
N CYS A 23 -14.36 -13.10 1.45
CA CYS A 23 -13.78 -12.62 2.70
C CYS A 23 -12.42 -12.02 2.38
N GLY A 24 -12.34 -10.69 2.41
CA GLY A 24 -11.06 -9.97 2.42
C GLY A 24 -10.12 -10.67 3.39
N GLU A 25 -8.91 -10.95 2.89
CA GLU A 25 -7.95 -11.82 3.53
C GLU A 25 -7.60 -11.26 4.92
N LYS A 26 -8.21 -11.81 5.98
CA LYS A 26 -7.99 -11.36 7.34
C LYS A 26 -6.63 -11.85 7.81
N GLY A 27 -5.82 -10.95 8.35
CA GLY A 27 -4.45 -11.27 8.72
C GLY A 27 -3.73 -10.15 9.47
N PRO A 28 -2.46 -10.36 9.87
CA PRO A 28 -1.65 -9.29 10.39
C PRO A 28 -1.43 -8.20 9.33
N PRO A 29 -1.28 -6.93 9.74
CA PRO A 29 -1.05 -5.85 8.81
C PRO A 29 0.30 -6.04 8.10
N LEU A 30 0.39 -5.63 6.84
CA LEU A 30 1.60 -5.77 6.05
C LEU A 30 1.83 -4.53 5.18
N VAL A 31 3.08 -4.34 4.74
CA VAL A 31 3.43 -3.30 3.77
C VAL A 31 3.93 -3.96 2.49
N ARG A 32 3.31 -3.62 1.36
CA ARG A 32 3.76 -4.04 0.03
C ARG A 32 4.42 -2.88 -0.68
N VAL A 33 5.54 -3.15 -1.34
CA VAL A 33 6.28 -2.16 -2.12
C VAL A 33 6.25 -2.56 -3.58
N GLY A 34 5.93 -1.62 -4.44
CA GLY A 34 5.96 -1.80 -5.88
C GLY A 34 6.47 -0.57 -6.59
N PHE A 35 6.48 -0.64 -7.91
CA PHE A 35 6.85 0.44 -8.79
C PHE A 35 5.75 0.63 -9.83
N GLN A 36 5.62 1.85 -10.33
CA GLN A 36 4.75 2.08 -11.48
C GLN A 36 5.41 1.49 -12.75
N GLY A 37 4.94 0.34 -13.21
CA GLY A 37 5.44 -0.32 -14.42
C GLY A 37 5.04 0.48 -15.66
N THR A 38 3.73 0.59 -15.89
CA THR A 38 3.13 1.39 -16.98
C THR A 38 2.20 2.48 -16.43
N LYS A 39 1.46 3.20 -17.31
CA LYS A 39 0.49 4.21 -16.84
C LYS A 39 -0.56 3.63 -15.89
N ASP A 40 -0.98 2.38 -16.12
CA ASP A 40 -2.12 1.76 -15.42
C ASP A 40 -1.73 0.53 -14.58
N THR A 41 -0.47 0.10 -14.62
CA THR A 41 -0.01 -1.08 -13.88
C THR A 41 1.03 -0.75 -12.82
N ILE A 42 0.90 -1.44 -11.69
CA ILE A 42 1.89 -1.41 -10.61
C ILE A 42 2.41 -2.81 -10.44
N GLU A 43 3.72 -2.91 -10.50
CA GLU A 43 4.45 -4.14 -10.33
C GLU A 43 4.89 -4.19 -8.87
N PHE A 44 4.20 -5.02 -8.09
CA PHE A 44 4.61 -5.31 -6.72
C PHE A 44 5.77 -6.28 -6.75
N ASP A 45 6.79 -5.97 -5.98
CA ASP A 45 7.87 -6.89 -5.73
C ASP A 45 7.44 -7.79 -4.56
N GLU A 46 6.99 -9.01 -4.86
CA GLU A 46 6.55 -9.97 -3.84
C GLU A 46 7.69 -10.35 -2.86
N SER A 47 8.95 -10.12 -3.23
CA SER A 47 10.08 -10.27 -2.31
C SER A 47 10.24 -9.09 -1.34
N LYS A 48 9.46 -8.02 -1.52
CA LYS A 48 9.46 -6.80 -0.70
C LYS A 48 8.12 -6.60 0.02
N VAL A 49 7.70 -7.65 0.72
CA VAL A 49 6.60 -7.59 1.68
C VAL A 49 7.17 -7.49 3.09
N VAL A 50 6.77 -6.45 3.82
CA VAL A 50 7.10 -6.30 5.24
C VAL A 50 5.93 -6.84 6.06
N GLU A 51 6.11 -8.01 6.64
CA GLU A 51 5.09 -8.69 7.45
C GLU A 51 5.36 -8.60 8.96
N ASP A 52 6.60 -8.26 9.35
CA ASP A 52 6.97 -8.11 10.76
C ASP A 52 6.15 -6.99 11.42
N PRO A 53 5.31 -7.30 12.44
CA PRO A 53 4.40 -6.32 13.03
C PRO A 53 5.10 -5.10 13.63
N HIS A 54 6.32 -5.27 14.15
CA HIS A 54 7.12 -4.17 14.69
C HIS A 54 7.55 -3.21 13.58
N SER A 55 8.07 -3.74 12.48
CA SER A 55 8.47 -2.99 11.29
C SER A 55 7.30 -2.27 10.64
N VAL A 56 6.14 -2.92 10.53
CA VAL A 56 4.90 -2.32 10.00
C VAL A 56 4.43 -1.17 10.89
N LYS A 57 4.43 -1.37 12.22
CA LYS A 57 4.07 -0.33 13.19
C LYS A 57 5.04 0.85 13.12
N GLU A 58 6.34 0.58 13.05
CA GLU A 58 7.37 1.61 12.93
C GLU A 58 7.17 2.44 11.66
N PHE A 59 6.96 1.79 10.52
CA PHE A 59 6.68 2.45 9.26
C PHE A 59 5.45 3.36 9.36
N LYS A 60 4.35 2.86 9.92
CA LYS A 60 3.13 3.66 10.17
C LYS A 60 3.41 4.90 11.02
N THR A 61 4.19 4.76 12.09
CA THR A 61 4.56 5.87 12.97
C THR A 61 5.40 6.93 12.23
N LEU A 62 6.36 6.53 11.40
CA LEU A 62 7.16 7.45 10.59
C LEU A 62 6.28 8.24 9.61
N ILE A 63 5.36 7.56 8.92
CA ILE A 63 4.43 8.19 7.97
C ILE A 63 3.42 9.11 8.66
N ALA A 64 2.97 8.76 9.86
CA ALA A 64 2.07 9.60 10.64
C ALA A 64 2.75 10.86 11.19
N GLY A 65 4.03 10.76 11.59
CA GLY A 65 4.83 11.88 12.11
C GLY A 65 5.45 12.79 11.04
N ALA A 66 5.23 12.51 9.76
CA ALA A 66 5.79 13.30 8.66
C ALA A 66 5.25 14.73 8.64
N LYS A 67 6.12 15.68 8.33
CA LYS A 67 5.73 17.10 8.23
C LYS A 67 5.01 17.33 6.90
N PRO A 68 3.91 18.11 6.88
CA PRO A 68 3.32 18.55 5.62
C PRO A 68 4.35 19.41 4.87
N GLU A 69 4.41 19.20 3.57
CA GLU A 69 5.26 19.93 2.63
C GLU A 69 4.36 20.80 1.74
N ALA A 70 4.92 21.86 1.13
CA ALA A 70 4.16 22.68 0.19
C ALA A 70 3.49 21.82 -0.91
N ASP A 71 2.36 22.28 -1.48
CA ASP A 71 1.56 21.50 -2.44
C ASP A 71 2.29 21.13 -3.74
N ASN A 72 3.50 21.66 -3.95
CA ASN A 72 4.40 21.28 -5.02
C ASN A 72 5.85 21.39 -4.52
N PRO A 73 6.36 20.38 -3.78
CA PRO A 73 7.75 20.41 -3.34
C PRO A 73 8.65 20.52 -4.56
N LYS A 74 9.74 21.29 -4.44
CA LYS A 74 10.85 21.17 -5.37
C LYS A 74 11.47 19.79 -5.15
N THR A 75 10.90 18.77 -5.78
CA THR A 75 11.58 17.50 -6.01
C THR A 75 12.81 17.88 -6.83
N GLU A 76 14.00 17.84 -6.25
CA GLU A 76 15.21 17.91 -7.06
C GLU A 76 15.24 16.61 -7.86
N GLU A 77 14.61 16.65 -9.04
CA GLU A 77 14.44 15.54 -9.98
C GLU A 77 15.78 14.91 -10.26
N THR A 78 16.08 13.88 -9.50
CA THR A 78 17.34 13.18 -9.61
C THR A 78 17.07 11.69 -9.46
N GLU A 79 17.16 11.02 -10.61
CA GLU A 79 17.21 9.57 -10.87
C GLU A 79 15.96 8.70 -10.82
N ILE A 80 14.84 9.12 -10.20
CA ILE A 80 13.64 8.26 -10.19
C ILE A 80 12.44 8.97 -10.82
N ASP A 81 12.30 8.84 -12.15
CA ASP A 81 11.13 9.31 -12.93
C ASP A 81 9.79 8.75 -12.42
N LYS A 82 9.80 7.72 -11.56
CA LYS A 82 8.60 7.02 -11.07
C LYS A 82 8.66 6.80 -9.56
N PRO A 83 7.61 7.15 -8.78
CA PRO A 83 7.60 6.88 -7.35
C PRO A 83 7.62 5.39 -7.05
N TYR A 84 8.22 5.04 -5.92
CA TYR A 84 7.89 3.79 -5.24
C TYR A 84 6.45 3.86 -4.73
N ILE A 85 5.72 2.77 -4.89
CA ILE A 85 4.37 2.63 -4.39
C ILE A 85 4.41 1.77 -3.13
N ALA A 86 4.14 2.35 -1.97
CA ALA A 86 3.99 1.62 -0.73
C ALA A 86 2.52 1.54 -0.32
N ILE A 87 2.04 0.33 -0.07
CA ILE A 87 0.67 0.05 0.33
C ILE A 87 0.68 -0.54 1.73
N ILE A 88 0.03 0.14 2.67
CA ILE A 88 -0.20 -0.39 4.01
C ILE A 88 -1.56 -1.07 4.00
N ASP A 89 -1.54 -2.38 4.16
CA ASP A 89 -2.73 -3.21 4.25
C ASP A 89 -2.97 -3.62 5.70
N ASP A 90 -4.05 -3.13 6.30
CA ASP A 90 -4.40 -3.41 7.68
C ASP A 90 -5.03 -4.79 7.88
N ARG A 91 -5.51 -5.43 6.80
CA ARG A 91 -6.12 -6.78 6.78
C ARG A 91 -7.13 -7.08 7.90
N ASP A 92 -7.72 -6.04 8.49
CA ASP A 92 -8.76 -6.11 9.51
C ASP A 92 -10.17 -6.11 8.89
N GLY A 93 -10.27 -5.82 7.58
CA GLY A 93 -11.52 -5.70 6.82
C GLY A 93 -12.33 -4.44 7.15
N ILE A 94 -11.79 -3.53 7.95
CA ILE A 94 -12.46 -2.32 8.45
C ILE A 94 -11.68 -1.07 8.02
N THR A 95 -10.36 -1.11 8.19
CA THR A 95 -9.47 0.00 7.88
C THR A 95 -9.16 0.03 6.38
N ARG A 96 -9.25 1.23 5.80
CA ARG A 96 -8.91 1.43 4.39
C ARG A 96 -7.41 1.31 4.20
N THR A 97 -7.01 0.51 3.21
CA THR A 97 -5.65 0.41 2.72
C THR A 97 -5.07 1.80 2.43
N LEU A 98 -3.91 2.12 3.00
CA LEU A 98 -3.24 3.40 2.75
C LEU A 98 -2.28 3.27 1.58
N TRP A 99 -2.42 4.18 0.62
CA TRP A 99 -1.58 4.25 -0.55
C TRP A 99 -0.60 5.41 -0.47
N LEU A 100 0.69 5.12 -0.68
CA LEU A 100 1.78 6.09 -0.62
C LEU A 100 2.59 6.06 -1.90
N ASN A 101 2.79 7.23 -2.51
CA ASN A 101 3.80 7.41 -3.54
C ASN A 101 5.03 8.01 -2.86
N LEU A 102 6.16 7.31 -2.87
CA LEU A 102 7.42 7.71 -2.22
C LEU A 102 8.45 8.11 -3.28
N TRP A 103 9.05 9.28 -3.10
CA TRP A 103 10.15 9.82 -3.90
C TRP A 103 11.38 10.03 -3.01
N PRO A 104 12.28 9.03 -2.92
CA PRO A 104 13.59 9.21 -2.31
C PRO A 104 14.36 10.37 -2.94
N GLN A 105 14.98 11.20 -2.11
CA GLN A 105 15.80 12.32 -2.54
C GLN A 105 17.30 12.01 -2.32
N ARG A 106 18.18 12.73 -3.03
CA ARG A 106 19.65 12.58 -2.91
C ARG A 106 20.18 12.82 -1.50
N ASP A 107 19.58 13.76 -0.77
CA ASP A 107 19.97 14.07 0.61
C ASP A 107 19.55 12.99 1.62
N GLY A 108 18.81 11.96 1.17
CA GLY A 108 18.30 10.86 1.98
C GLY A 108 16.92 11.14 2.61
N SER A 109 16.32 12.29 2.35
CA SER A 109 14.91 12.56 2.67
C SER A 109 13.99 11.78 1.73
N ILE A 110 12.71 11.67 2.10
CA ILE A 110 11.68 11.11 1.23
C ILE A 110 10.52 12.08 1.19
N VAL A 111 10.24 12.60 0.00
CA VAL A 111 8.97 13.26 -0.29
C VAL A 111 7.95 12.18 -0.57
N PHE A 112 6.74 12.29 -0.03
CA PHE A 112 5.69 11.35 -0.35
C PHE A 112 4.30 11.96 -0.37
N LYS A 113 3.40 11.28 -1.07
CA LYS A 113 1.99 11.66 -1.20
C LYS A 113 1.11 10.55 -0.68
N LYS A 114 0.20 10.91 0.22
CA LYS A 114 -0.86 10.01 0.71
C LYS A 114 -2.05 10.09 -0.23
N ARG A 115 -2.54 8.95 -0.72
CA ARG A 115 -3.85 8.88 -1.38
C ARG A 115 -4.85 8.29 -0.38
N GLN A 116 -5.51 9.16 0.38
CA GLN A 116 -6.62 8.78 1.25
C GLN A 116 -7.73 9.84 1.13
N GLY A 117 -8.91 9.43 0.65
CA GLY A 117 -10.11 10.27 0.68
C GLY A 117 -10.10 11.53 -0.19
N GLY A 118 -9.31 11.56 -1.27
CA GLY A 118 -9.25 12.70 -2.20
C GLY A 118 -8.31 13.84 -1.79
N ASP A 119 -7.71 13.75 -0.60
CA ASP A 119 -6.69 14.70 -0.15
C ASP A 119 -5.34 14.38 -0.82
N SER A 120 -4.69 15.40 -1.39
CA SER A 120 -3.55 15.23 -2.30
C SER A 120 -2.29 15.97 -1.85
N ARG A 121 -2.12 16.12 -0.55
CA ARG A 121 -0.99 16.83 0.06
C ARG A 121 0.31 16.02 0.03
N TYR A 122 1.42 16.74 -0.10
CA TYR A 122 2.76 16.18 0.02
C TYR A 122 3.25 16.27 1.47
N PHE A 123 4.10 15.31 1.83
CA PHE A 123 4.72 15.20 3.13
C PHE A 123 6.20 14.94 2.96
N LEU A 124 7.00 15.40 3.92
CA LEU A 124 8.45 15.20 3.94
C LEU A 124 8.84 14.35 5.16
N LEU A 125 9.58 13.28 4.88
CA LEU A 125 10.42 12.60 5.85
C LEU A 125 11.81 13.19 5.79
N ASP A 126 12.34 13.65 6.92
CA ASP A 126 13.72 14.12 7.00
C ASP A 126 14.73 13.01 6.67
N ARG A 127 16.02 13.35 6.56
CA ARG A 127 17.08 12.39 6.23
C ARG A 127 17.12 11.16 7.14
N LYS A 128 16.81 11.31 8.44
CA LYS A 128 16.86 10.20 9.40
C LYS A 128 15.66 9.26 9.19
N ALA A 129 14.47 9.83 9.11
CA ALA A 129 13.24 9.08 8.86
C ALA A 129 13.25 8.46 7.45
N GLY A 130 13.71 9.18 6.44
CA GLY A 130 13.85 8.72 5.06
C GLY A 130 14.84 7.56 4.92
N ALA A 131 16.00 7.64 5.57
CA ALA A 131 16.93 6.51 5.63
C ALA A 131 16.32 5.28 6.30
N ARG A 132 15.55 5.47 7.39
CA ARG A 132 14.89 4.35 8.08
C ARG A 132 13.81 3.71 7.22
N VAL A 133 12.99 4.50 6.54
CA VAL A 133 11.99 3.98 5.59
C VAL A 133 12.64 3.24 4.42
N THR A 134 13.72 3.79 3.87
CA THR A 134 14.52 3.13 2.81
C THR A 134 14.99 1.75 3.25
N GLN A 135 15.48 1.62 4.49
CA GLN A 135 15.89 0.35 5.07
C GLN A 135 14.71 -0.61 5.29
N LEU A 136 13.64 -0.15 5.97
CA LEU A 136 12.46 -0.98 6.27
C LEU A 136 11.84 -1.57 5.01
N LEU A 137 11.79 -0.77 3.94
CA LEU A 137 11.15 -1.14 2.67
C LEU A 137 12.13 -1.68 1.63
N SER A 138 13.43 -1.77 1.95
CA SER A 138 14.49 -2.16 1.01
C SER A 138 14.40 -1.41 -0.32
N LEU A 139 14.23 -0.08 -0.26
CA LEU A 139 14.19 0.78 -1.44
C LEU A 139 15.60 0.88 -2.03
N LYS A 140 15.73 0.70 -3.35
CA LYS A 140 17.01 0.90 -4.04
C LYS A 140 17.21 2.40 -4.27
N ARG A 141 18.43 2.88 -4.06
CA ARG A 141 18.84 4.20 -4.52
C ARG A 141 19.01 4.18 -6.03
#